data_AF-X0WXN9-F1
#
_entry.id   AF-X0WXN9-F1
#
_cell.length_a   1.000
_cell.length_b   1.000
_cell.length_c   1.000
_cell.angle_alpha   90.00
_cell.angle_beta   90.00
_cell.angle_gamma   90.00
#
_symmetry.space_group_name_H-M   'P 1'
#
loop_
_entity.id
_entity.type
_entity.pdbx_description
1 polymer ?
#
loop_
_entity_poly.entity_id
_entity_poly.type
_entity_poly.pdbx_seq_one_letter_code
_entity_poly.pdbx_strand_id
1 'polypeptide(L)'
;MIIRNLLRTVAILVALVPVLSMSCGDAVPKSKNYSSSPPMTIDTSKQYTATIQTTKGDLLLELFAADVPVTVNNFVFLAREGFYNG
;
A
#
# COMPACT_ATOMS: atom_id res chain seq x y z
N MET A 1 23.88 24.23 -32.89
CA MET A 1 23.72 22.81 -32.51
C MET A 1 24.07 22.54 -31.04
N ILE A 2 25.07 23.23 -30.47
CA ILE A 2 25.61 22.97 -29.11
C ILE A 2 24.64 23.37 -27.97
N ILE A 3 23.98 24.52 -28.08
CA ILE A 3 23.12 25.09 -27.00
C ILE A 3 21.85 24.26 -26.76
N ARG A 4 21.28 23.68 -27.83
CA ARG A 4 20.11 22.78 -27.75
C ARG A 4 20.46 21.42 -27.14
N ASN A 5 21.71 20.97 -27.29
CA ASN A 5 22.17 19.72 -26.69
C ASN A 5 22.49 19.93 -25.21
N LEU A 6 23.10 21.06 -24.85
CA LEU A 6 23.38 21.47 -23.47
C LEU A 6 22.10 21.63 -22.64
N LEU A 7 21.05 22.24 -23.20
CA LEU A 7 19.76 22.39 -22.53
C LEU A 7 19.07 21.04 -22.27
N ARG A 8 19.28 20.06 -23.18
CA ARG A 8 18.76 18.70 -23.04
C ARG A 8 19.50 17.89 -21.98
N THR A 9 20.83 17.98 -21.91
CA THR A 9 21.62 17.30 -20.87
C THR A 9 21.33 17.86 -19.49
N VAL A 10 21.17 19.18 -19.35
CA VAL A 10 20.76 19.80 -18.08
C VAL A 10 19.35 19.36 -17.68
N ALA A 11 18.40 19.30 -18.62
CA ALA A 11 17.04 18.81 -18.33
C ALA A 11 17.01 17.34 -17.89
N ILE A 12 17.81 16.47 -18.49
CA ILE A 12 17.91 15.04 -18.11
C ILE A 12 18.55 14.90 -16.72
N LEU A 13 19.60 15.67 -16.41
CA LEU A 13 20.23 15.68 -15.09
C LEU A 13 19.27 16.18 -13.99
N VAL A 14 18.50 17.23 -14.26
CA VAL A 14 17.49 17.77 -13.31
C VAL A 14 16.32 16.81 -13.11
N ALA A 15 15.97 16.00 -14.11
CA ALA A 15 14.90 15.00 -14.02
C ALA A 15 15.33 13.67 -13.36
N LEU A 16 16.63 13.33 -13.37
CA LEU A 16 17.14 12.06 -12.83
C LEU A 16 17.53 12.15 -11.34
N VAL A 17 17.94 13.31 -10.86
CA VAL A 17 18.37 13.55 -9.46
C VAL A 17 17.24 13.46 -8.41
N PRO A 18 15.95 13.73 -8.67
CA PRO A 18 14.91 13.64 -7.63
C PRO A 18 14.56 12.20 -7.22
N VAL A 19 15.03 11.17 -7.94
CA VAL A 19 14.63 9.76 -7.71
C VAL A 19 15.34 9.14 -6.49
N LEU A 20 16.40 9.76 -5.95
CA LEU A 20 17.17 9.21 -4.82
C LEU A 20 16.58 9.49 -3.42
N SER A 21 15.49 10.25 -3.30
CA SER A 21 14.95 10.64 -1.99
C SER A 21 13.91 9.67 -1.42
N MET A 22 13.77 8.45 -1.96
CA MET A 22 13.02 7.37 -1.32
C MET A 22 13.85 6.77 -0.17
N SER A 23 14.22 7.62 0.78
CA SER A 23 14.71 7.18 2.08
C SER A 23 13.54 6.52 2.78
N CYS A 24 13.54 5.19 2.83
CA CYS A 24 12.63 4.39 3.64
C CYS A 24 12.75 4.92 5.07
N GLY A 25 11.75 5.69 5.51
CA GLY A 25 11.61 6.04 6.91
C GLY A 25 11.16 4.79 7.64
N ASP A 26 12.01 4.23 8.48
CA ASP A 26 11.65 3.17 9.41
C ASP A 26 10.60 3.72 10.38
N ALA A 27 9.33 3.64 9.97
CA ALA A 27 8.20 3.94 10.82
C ALA A 27 8.14 2.84 11.88
N VAL A 28 8.65 3.14 13.08
CA VAL A 28 8.46 2.29 14.26
C VAL A 28 6.96 2.01 14.39
N PRO A 29 6.51 0.75 14.25
CA PRO A 29 5.09 0.44 14.25
C PRO A 29 4.52 0.79 15.63
N LYS A 30 3.78 1.89 15.69
CA LYS A 30 3.06 2.28 16.90
C LYS A 30 1.99 1.21 17.13
N SER A 31 2.09 0.49 18.25
CA SER A 31 1.10 -0.52 18.65
C SER A 31 -0.32 0.07 18.58
N LYS A 32 -1.12 -0.43 17.64
CA LYS A 32 -2.53 -0.05 17.49
C LYS A 32 -3.37 -0.99 18.34
N ASN A 33 -4.14 -0.43 19.26
CA ASN A 33 -5.10 -1.16 20.09
C ASN A 33 -6.52 -0.73 19.69
N TYR A 34 -7.43 -1.69 19.55
CA TYR A 34 -8.81 -1.45 19.13
C TYR A 34 -9.75 -1.95 20.23
N SER A 35 -10.56 -1.05 20.80
CA SER A 35 -11.51 -1.36 21.88
C SER A 35 -12.81 -1.99 21.40
N SER A 36 -13.10 -1.88 20.10
CA SER A 36 -14.30 -2.39 19.46
C SER A 36 -14.04 -2.75 18.00
N SER A 37 -14.96 -3.48 17.38
CA SER A 37 -14.96 -3.71 15.94
C SER A 37 -15.10 -2.41 15.16
N PRO A 38 -14.49 -2.30 13.96
CA PRO A 38 -14.61 -1.14 13.09
C PRO A 38 -16.01 -1.05 12.46
N PRO A 39 -16.47 0.16 12.09
CA PRO A 39 -17.73 0.33 11.36
C PRO A 39 -17.68 -0.34 9.98
N MET A 40 -18.85 -0.71 9.44
CA MET A 40 -18.98 -1.30 8.10
C MET A 40 -18.69 -0.25 7.03
N THR A 41 -17.67 -0.48 6.21
CA THR A 41 -17.22 0.47 5.16
C THR A 41 -17.08 -0.16 3.78
N ILE A 42 -17.04 -1.49 3.69
CA ILE A 42 -16.96 -2.20 2.42
C ILE A 42 -18.33 -2.32 1.76
N ASP A 43 -18.31 -2.50 0.44
CA ASP A 43 -19.48 -2.74 -0.39
C ASP A 43 -19.58 -4.23 -0.68
N THR A 44 -20.54 -4.91 -0.05
CA THR A 44 -20.67 -6.38 -0.10
C THR A 44 -21.04 -6.92 -1.48
N SER A 45 -21.39 -6.06 -2.43
CA SER A 45 -21.67 -6.45 -3.83
C SER A 45 -20.40 -6.59 -4.67
N LYS A 46 -19.24 -6.17 -4.15
CA LYS A 46 -17.96 -6.19 -4.87
C LYS A 46 -17.11 -7.39 -4.51
N GLN A 47 -16.32 -7.82 -5.49
CA GLN A 47 -15.21 -8.76 -5.30
C GLN A 47 -14.03 -8.01 -4.68
N TYR A 48 -13.47 -8.58 -3.61
CA TYR A 48 -12.28 -8.04 -2.96
C TYR A 48 -11.15 -9.05 -3.04
N THR A 49 -9.95 -8.54 -3.30
CA THR A 49 -8.71 -9.33 -3.21
C THR A 49 -7.73 -8.64 -2.29
N ALA A 50 -6.88 -9.43 -1.63
CA ALA A 50 -5.75 -8.94 -0.86
C ALA A 50 -4.49 -9.70 -1.23
N THR A 51 -3.37 -8.98 -1.31
CA THR A 51 -2.05 -9.60 -1.49
C THR A 51 -1.29 -9.51 -0.19
N ILE A 52 -0.87 -10.64 0.35
CA ILE A 52 0.06 -10.70 1.47
C ILE A 52 1.46 -10.93 0.89
N GLN A 53 2.32 -9.93 1.08
CA GLN A 53 3.73 -10.04 0.70
C GLN A 53 4.48 -10.74 1.82
N THR A 54 5.16 -11.84 1.50
CA THR A 54 5.97 -12.58 2.46
C THR A 54 7.40 -12.70 1.94
N THR A 55 8.34 -13.09 2.82
CA THR A 55 9.72 -13.38 2.41
C THR A 55 9.84 -14.55 1.43
N LYS A 56 8.78 -15.34 1.25
CA LYS A 56 8.71 -16.47 0.31
C LYS A 56 7.90 -16.17 -0.94
N GLY A 57 7.50 -14.92 -1.14
CA GLY A 57 6.68 -14.47 -2.27
C GLY A 57 5.27 -14.04 -1.86
N ASP A 58 4.47 -13.74 -2.87
CA ASP A 58 3.17 -13.12 -2.72
C ASP A 58 2.04 -14.17 -2.65
N LEU A 59 1.13 -13.96 -1.70
CA LEU A 59 -0.10 -14.74 -1.57
C LEU A 59 -1.28 -13.87 -1.98
N LEU A 60 -1.95 -14.21 -3.08
CA LEU A 60 -3.18 -13.55 -3.51
C LEU A 60 -4.39 -14.27 -2.91
N LEU A 61 -5.21 -13.53 -2.17
CA LEU A 61 -6.41 -14.00 -1.49
C LEU A 61 -7.65 -13.37 -2.12
N GLU A 62 -8.67 -14.18 -2.39
CA GLU A 62 -10.02 -13.70 -2.67
C GLU A 62 -10.80 -13.61 -1.35
N LEU A 63 -11.56 -12.53 -1.18
CA LEU A 63 -12.33 -12.27 0.04
C LEU A 63 -13.83 -12.29 -0.26
N PHE A 64 -14.53 -13.24 0.34
CA PHE A 64 -15.97 -13.47 0.12
C PHE A 64 -16.85 -12.50 0.91
N ALA A 65 -16.88 -11.23 0.49
CA ALA A 65 -17.61 -10.17 1.18
C ALA A 65 -19.14 -10.38 1.18
N ALA A 66 -19.68 -11.09 0.19
CA ALA A 66 -21.11 -11.43 0.14
C ALA A 66 -21.51 -12.44 1.22
N ASP A 67 -20.63 -13.38 1.55
CA ASP A 67 -20.91 -14.46 2.50
C ASP A 67 -20.59 -14.06 3.94
N VAL A 68 -19.47 -13.36 4.15
CA VAL A 68 -18.95 -13.01 5.49
C VAL A 68 -18.58 -11.51 5.61
N PRO A 69 -19.55 -10.61 5.45
CA PRO A 69 -19.30 -9.17 5.29
C PRO A 69 -18.58 -8.52 6.49
N VAL A 70 -18.94 -8.90 7.72
CA VAL A 70 -18.34 -8.32 8.94
C VAL A 70 -16.86 -8.72 9.06
N THR A 71 -16.54 -9.97 8.76
CA THR A 71 -15.17 -10.51 8.82
C THR A 71 -14.29 -9.86 7.75
N VAL A 72 -14.79 -9.77 6.51
CA VAL A 72 -14.05 -9.12 5.42
C VAL A 72 -13.84 -7.64 5.72
N ASN A 73 -14.84 -6.94 6.28
CA ASN A 73 -14.67 -5.55 6.68
C ASN A 73 -13.59 -5.38 7.74
N ASN A 74 -13.58 -6.23 8.78
CA ASN A 74 -12.56 -6.21 9.82
C ASN A 74 -11.15 -6.46 9.24
N PHE A 75 -11.01 -7.47 8.38
CA PHE A 75 -9.75 -7.78 7.73
C PHE A 75 -9.25 -6.62 6.85
N VAL A 76 -10.10 -6.07 5.98
CA VAL A 76 -9.77 -4.94 5.11
C VAL A 76 -9.38 -3.71 5.91
N PHE A 77 -10.10 -3.40 6.99
CA PHE A 77 -9.78 -2.29 7.87
C PHE A 77 -8.40 -2.46 8.51
N LEU A 78 -8.14 -3.60 9.16
CA LEU A 78 -6.87 -3.87 9.84
C LEU A 78 -5.68 -3.92 8.86
N ALA A 79 -5.87 -4.51 7.68
CA ALA A 79 -4.85 -4.57 6.64
C ALA A 79 -4.47 -3.16 6.14
N ARG A 80 -5.45 -2.28 5.90
CA ARG A 80 -5.20 -0.88 5.53
C ARG A 80 -4.53 -0.07 6.62
N GLU A 81 -4.79 -0.42 7.87
CA GLU A 81 -4.12 0.15 9.03
C GLU A 81 -2.69 -0.37 9.21
N GLY A 82 -2.21 -1.28 8.36
CA GLY A 82 -0.87 -1.86 8.44
C GLY A 82 -0.69 -2.80 9.64
N PHE A 83 -1.78 -3.29 10.22
CA PHE A 83 -1.74 -4.12 11.44
C PHE A 83 -0.97 -5.43 11.24
N TYR A 84 -1.00 -5.99 10.02
CA TYR A 84 -0.32 -7.25 9.69
C TYR A 84 1.10 -7.06 9.13
N ASN A 85 1.61 -5.83 9.07
CA ASN A 85 2.95 -5.56 8.57
C ASN A 85 4.00 -5.88 9.65
N GLY A 86 5.05 -6.63 9.29
CA GLY A 86 6.15 -7.01 10.18
C GLY A 86 7.31 -7.66 9.45
#